data_AF-A0A450WHJ9-F1
#
_entry.id   AF-A0A450WHJ9-F1
#
_cell.length_a   1.000
_cell.length_b   1.000
_cell.length_c   1.000
_cell.angle_alpha   90.00
_cell.angle_beta   90.00
_cell.angle_gamma   90.00
#
_symmetry.space_group_name_H-M   'P 1'
#
loop_
_entity.id
_entity.type
_entity.pdbx_description
1 polymer ?
#
loop_
_entity_poly.entity_id
_entity_poly.type
_entity_poly.pdbx_seq_one_letter_code
_entity_poly.pdbx_strand_id
1 'polypeptide(L)'
;MHDYSIDRHPKEKILFLLALVAILVAPTIDRLARHLIISLDLNGTWALLAAISVFGLFWTVYTVFDRYLWKIRLLRRILLVPDLNGRWACTGQTILKSGNPAEMDWSAVITITQSWSRILIHLKTENSESSSVAASISRVVGVGYCLLYEYQNKPVANQLELNMHSGSAELSFHENGCEASGYYFTDQHRQTVGMMTLTKE
;
A
#
# COMPACT_ATOMS: atom_id res chain seq x y z
N MET A 1 -8.03 -0.27 1.91
CA MET A 1 -6.94 0.03 0.95
C MET A 1 -7.55 0.58 -0.31
N HIS A 2 -6.96 1.65 -0.85
CA HIS A 2 -7.29 2.26 -2.13
C HIS A 2 -6.13 2.05 -3.10
N ASP A 3 -6.35 2.31 -4.38
CA ASP A 3 -5.28 2.27 -5.37
C ASP A 3 -4.31 3.46 -5.16
N TYR A 4 -3.06 3.30 -5.57
CA TYR A 4 -2.06 4.36 -5.49
C TYR A 4 -1.21 4.44 -6.74
N SER A 5 -0.69 5.62 -7.06
CA SER A 5 0.21 5.81 -8.19
C SER A 5 1.66 5.55 -7.77
N ILE A 6 2.46 5.02 -8.69
CA ILE A 6 3.91 4.91 -8.52
C ILE A 6 4.52 5.68 -9.67
N ASP A 7 5.34 6.68 -9.36
CA ASP A 7 5.89 7.55 -10.38
C ASP A 7 6.78 6.77 -11.36
N ARG A 8 6.59 7.01 -12.66
CA ARG A 8 7.30 6.36 -13.79
C ARG A 8 7.32 4.82 -13.75
N HIS A 9 6.36 4.19 -13.09
CA HIS A 9 6.31 2.74 -12.96
C HIS A 9 5.61 2.08 -14.17
N PRO A 10 6.22 1.05 -14.81
CA PRO A 10 5.65 0.40 -15.98
C PRO A 10 4.57 -0.64 -15.60
N LYS A 11 3.49 -0.19 -14.95
CA LYS A 11 2.42 -1.07 -14.45
C LYS A 11 1.83 -1.93 -15.57
N GLU A 12 1.58 -1.36 -16.75
CA GLU A 12 0.99 -2.11 -17.87
C GLU A 12 1.94 -3.22 -18.34
N LYS A 13 3.25 -2.94 -18.44
CA LYS A 13 4.25 -3.94 -18.87
C LYS A 13 4.30 -5.14 -17.93
N ILE A 14 4.15 -4.91 -16.62
CA ILE A 14 4.11 -5.98 -15.63
C ILE A 14 2.83 -6.81 -15.77
N LEU A 15 1.67 -6.16 -15.97
CA LEU A 15 0.43 -6.87 -16.23
C LEU A 15 0.51 -7.73 -17.50
N PHE A 16 1.11 -7.20 -18.58
CA PHE A 16 1.38 -7.96 -19.80
C PHE A 16 2.31 -9.15 -19.55
N LEU A 17 3.37 -8.98 -18.75
CA LEU A 17 4.26 -10.08 -18.38
C LEU A 17 3.53 -11.17 -17.59
N LEU A 18 2.70 -10.81 -16.61
CA LEU A 18 1.92 -11.77 -15.84
C LEU A 18 0.91 -12.52 -16.72
N ALA A 19 0.28 -11.83 -17.66
CA ALA A 19 -0.60 -12.44 -18.65
C ALA A 19 0.15 -13.42 -19.57
N LEU A 20 1.32 -13.03 -20.06
CA LEU A 20 2.18 -13.91 -20.87
C LEU A 20 2.59 -15.17 -20.09
N VAL A 21 3.00 -15.01 -18.83
CA VAL A 21 3.32 -16.15 -17.95
C VAL A 21 2.12 -17.07 -17.79
N ALA A 22 0.92 -16.52 -17.55
CA ALA A 22 -0.29 -17.33 -17.45
C ALA A 22 -0.58 -18.12 -18.74
N ILE A 23 -0.47 -17.48 -19.91
CA ILE A 23 -0.69 -18.14 -21.21
C ILE A 23 0.32 -19.28 -21.42
N LEU A 24 1.60 -19.07 -21.09
CA LEU A 24 2.65 -20.08 -21.28
C LEU A 24 2.54 -21.25 -20.29
N VAL A 25 2.04 -21.00 -19.08
CA VAL A 25 1.93 -21.99 -18.01
C VAL A 25 0.60 -22.75 -18.06
N ALA A 26 -0.45 -22.21 -18.69
CA ALA A 26 -1.75 -22.86 -18.78
C ALA A 26 -1.68 -24.29 -19.37
N PRO A 27 -0.98 -24.57 -20.50
CA PRO A 27 -0.93 -25.91 -21.06
C PRO A 27 -0.23 -26.94 -20.16
N THR A 28 0.77 -26.52 -19.38
CA THR A 28 1.50 -27.44 -18.49
C THR A 28 0.65 -27.81 -17.28
N ILE A 29 -0.05 -26.84 -16.70
CA ILE A 29 -1.02 -27.08 -15.61
C ILE A 29 -2.16 -27.98 -16.08
N ASP A 30 -2.71 -27.71 -17.26
CA ASP A 30 -3.80 -28.49 -17.85
C ASP A 30 -3.40 -29.96 -18.12
N ARG A 31 -2.17 -30.21 -18.60
CA ARG A 31 -1.63 -31.57 -18.71
C ARG A 31 -1.48 -32.26 -17.36
N LEU A 32 -0.95 -31.56 -16.36
CA LEU A 32 -0.78 -32.12 -15.01
C LEU A 32 -2.12 -32.45 -14.36
N ALA A 33 -3.11 -31.56 -14.49
CA ALA A 33 -4.46 -31.77 -13.96
C ALA A 33 -5.12 -33.00 -14.58
N ARG A 34 -5.03 -33.16 -15.91
CA ARG A 34 -5.52 -34.37 -16.60
C ARG A 34 -4.83 -35.65 -16.10
N HIS A 35 -3.51 -35.62 -15.95
CA HIS A 35 -2.77 -36.78 -15.44
C HIS A 35 -3.23 -37.16 -14.03
N LEU A 36 -3.47 -36.17 -13.15
CA LEU A 36 -3.95 -36.40 -11.79
C LEU A 36 -5.37 -36.98 -11.76
N ILE A 37 -6.29 -36.45 -12.57
CA ILE A 37 -7.68 -36.96 -12.65
C ILE A 37 -7.69 -38.44 -13.03
N ILE A 38 -6.91 -38.81 -14.05
CA ILE A 38 -6.80 -40.20 -14.51
C ILE A 38 -6.23 -41.07 -13.40
N SER A 39 -5.17 -40.62 -12.72
CA SER A 39 -4.53 -41.41 -11.66
C SER A 39 -5.41 -41.65 -10.42
N LEU A 40 -6.41 -40.79 -10.19
CA LEU A 40 -7.31 -40.86 -9.03
C LEU A 40 -8.70 -41.43 -9.37
N ASP A 41 -8.92 -41.90 -10.61
CA ASP A 41 -10.18 -42.45 -11.11
C ASP A 41 -11.41 -41.54 -10.84
N LEU A 42 -11.20 -40.23 -10.91
CA LEU A 42 -12.24 -39.24 -10.65
C LEU A 42 -13.15 -39.10 -11.87
N ASN A 43 -14.24 -39.87 -11.90
CA ASN A 43 -15.16 -39.93 -13.03
C ASN A 43 -15.93 -38.60 -13.29
N GLY A 44 -15.96 -38.21 -14.58
CA GLY A 44 -17.03 -37.47 -15.27
C GLY A 44 -17.20 -35.97 -15.00
N THR A 45 -17.22 -35.54 -13.74
CA THR A 45 -17.57 -34.15 -13.37
C THR A 45 -16.36 -33.29 -13.04
N TRP A 46 -15.32 -33.88 -12.44
CA TRP A 46 -14.08 -33.17 -12.07
C TRP A 46 -13.20 -32.82 -13.28
N ALA A 47 -13.34 -33.53 -14.40
CA ALA A 47 -12.64 -33.21 -15.64
C ALA A 47 -13.02 -31.82 -16.21
N LEU A 48 -14.24 -31.35 -15.95
CA LEU A 48 -14.69 -30.00 -16.32
C LEU A 48 -14.07 -28.92 -15.42
N LEU A 49 -13.72 -29.25 -14.17
CA LEU A 49 -13.06 -28.34 -13.23
C LEU A 49 -11.55 -28.22 -13.46
N ALA A 50 -10.92 -29.25 -14.05
CA ALA A 50 -9.50 -29.22 -14.42
C ALA A 50 -9.18 -28.31 -15.62
N ALA A 51 -10.20 -27.89 -16.38
CA ALA A 51 -10.05 -26.83 -17.37
C ALA A 51 -9.92 -25.47 -16.68
N ILE A 52 -8.75 -25.21 -16.08
CA ILE A 52 -8.42 -23.88 -15.57
C ILE A 52 -8.37 -22.95 -16.78
N SER A 53 -9.33 -22.04 -16.89
CA SER A 53 -9.30 -21.02 -17.93
C SER A 53 -8.03 -20.18 -17.76
N VAL A 54 -7.46 -19.72 -18.87
CA VAL A 54 -6.28 -18.81 -18.85
C VAL A 54 -6.56 -17.59 -17.96
N PHE A 55 -7.81 -17.11 -17.93
CA PHE A 55 -8.25 -16.05 -17.02
C PHE A 55 -8.15 -16.42 -15.54
N GLY A 56 -8.55 -17.63 -15.15
CA GLY A 56 -8.42 -18.11 -13.78
C GLY A 56 -6.96 -18.26 -13.34
N LEU A 57 -6.10 -18.74 -14.25
CA LEU A 57 -4.66 -18.81 -13.99
C LEU A 57 -4.05 -17.41 -13.87
N PHE A 58 -4.39 -16.49 -14.78
CA PHE A 58 -3.95 -15.10 -14.69
C PHE A 58 -4.38 -14.45 -13.38
N TRP A 59 -5.65 -14.59 -12.99
CA TRP A 59 -6.17 -14.08 -11.71
C TRP A 59 -5.36 -14.62 -10.52
N THR A 60 -5.04 -15.91 -10.54
CA THR A 60 -4.25 -16.57 -9.49
C THR A 60 -2.84 -16.01 -9.43
N VAL A 61 -2.14 -15.97 -10.58
CA VAL A 61 -0.77 -15.44 -10.69
C VAL A 61 -0.73 -13.97 -10.28
N TYR A 62 -1.69 -13.16 -10.75
CA TYR A 62 -1.84 -11.76 -10.36
C TYR A 62 -2.05 -11.60 -8.86
N THR A 63 -2.95 -12.37 -8.25
CA THR A 63 -3.25 -12.28 -6.81
C THR A 63 -2.04 -12.67 -5.96
N VAL A 64 -1.32 -13.73 -6.36
CA VAL A 64 -0.09 -14.15 -5.69
C VAL A 64 1.01 -13.10 -5.86
N PHE A 65 1.13 -12.51 -7.06
CA PHE A 65 2.06 -11.43 -7.32
C PHE A 65 1.75 -10.21 -6.48
N ASP A 66 0.50 -9.76 -6.46
CA ASP A 66 0.03 -8.54 -5.78
C ASP A 66 0.16 -8.61 -4.26
N ARG A 67 -0.03 -9.79 -3.66
CA ARG A 67 0.03 -9.96 -2.20
C ARG A 67 1.42 -10.31 -1.69
N TYR A 68 2.17 -11.13 -2.43
CA TYR A 68 3.36 -11.80 -1.92
C TYR A 68 4.63 -11.57 -2.76
N LEU A 69 4.61 -11.88 -4.06
CA LEU A 69 5.87 -11.94 -4.83
C LEU A 69 6.57 -10.58 -4.93
N TRP A 70 5.82 -9.49 -5.09
CA TRP A 70 6.42 -8.16 -5.23
C TRP A 70 7.30 -7.78 -4.02
N LYS A 71 7.06 -8.35 -2.83
CA LYS A 71 7.82 -8.09 -1.60
C LYS A 71 9.22 -8.70 -1.61
N ILE A 72 9.53 -9.59 -2.56
CA ILE A 72 10.88 -10.17 -2.67
C ILE A 72 11.88 -9.06 -2.97
N ARG A 73 12.98 -9.00 -2.21
CA ARG A 73 14.00 -7.92 -2.28
C ARG A 73 14.48 -7.63 -3.72
N LEU A 74 14.68 -8.67 -4.53
CA LEU A 74 15.08 -8.53 -5.92
C LEU A 74 13.99 -7.87 -6.77
N LEU A 75 12.74 -8.31 -6.63
CA LEU A 75 11.60 -7.75 -7.37
C LEU A 75 11.35 -6.30 -6.96
N ARG A 76 11.39 -5.95 -5.67
CA ARG A 76 11.27 -4.55 -5.21
C ARG A 76 12.28 -3.61 -5.86
N ARG A 77 13.53 -4.07 -6.04
CA ARG A 77 14.58 -3.29 -6.70
C ARG A 77 14.31 -3.08 -8.19
N ILE A 78 13.77 -4.09 -8.87
CA ILE A 78 13.42 -4.00 -10.30
C ILE A 78 12.17 -3.13 -10.50
N LEU A 79 11.18 -3.32 -9.64
CA LEU A 79 9.90 -2.60 -9.66
C LEU A 79 10.03 -1.16 -9.16
N LEU A 80 11.10 -0.84 -8.42
CA LEU A 80 11.29 0.46 -7.76
C LEU A 80 10.16 0.80 -6.76
N VAL A 81 9.54 -0.22 -6.18
CA VAL A 81 8.46 -0.07 -5.19
C VAL A 81 8.99 -0.47 -3.80
N PRO A 82 8.94 0.42 -2.80
CA PRO A 82 9.31 0.08 -1.44
C PRO A 82 8.22 -0.76 -0.79
N ASP A 83 8.61 -1.62 0.14
CA ASP A 83 7.69 -2.30 1.03
C ASP A 83 7.59 -1.51 2.33
N LEU A 84 6.56 -0.66 2.42
CA LEU A 84 6.30 0.21 3.56
C LEU A 84 5.43 -0.48 4.63
N ASN A 85 5.06 -1.75 4.42
CA ASN A 85 4.20 -2.49 5.35
C ASN A 85 4.78 -2.47 6.77
N GLY A 86 3.88 -2.28 7.75
CA GLY A 86 4.21 -2.38 9.16
C GLY A 86 3.53 -1.32 10.01
N ARG A 87 3.89 -1.35 11.30
CA ARG A 87 3.54 -0.33 12.27
C ARG A 87 4.74 0.60 12.46
N TRP A 88 4.41 1.88 12.63
CA TRP A 88 5.37 2.96 12.73
C TRP A 88 4.98 3.82 13.93
N ALA A 89 5.90 3.96 14.88
CA ALA A 89 5.78 4.96 15.94
C ALA A 89 5.98 6.34 15.30
N CYS A 90 5.04 7.26 15.53
CA CYS A 90 5.05 8.59 14.94
C CYS A 90 5.05 9.66 16.04
N THR A 91 5.98 10.60 15.95
CA THR A 91 6.00 11.84 16.74
C THR A 91 5.77 13.01 15.80
N GLY A 92 4.76 13.81 16.09
CA GLY A 92 4.40 14.97 15.29
C GLY A 92 4.49 16.28 16.08
N GLN A 93 4.80 17.36 15.37
CA GLN A 93 4.86 18.72 15.91
C GLN A 93 4.07 19.65 15.01
N THR A 94 3.02 20.28 15.54
CA THR A 94 2.31 21.36 14.84
C THR A 94 3.14 22.63 14.94
N ILE A 95 3.53 23.21 13.80
CA ILE A 95 4.36 24.42 13.71
C ILE A 95 3.53 25.68 13.41
N LEU A 96 2.39 25.53 12.73
CA LEU A 96 1.50 26.62 12.38
C LEU A 96 0.05 26.22 12.60
N LYS A 97 -0.77 27.16 13.08
CA LYS A 97 -2.22 27.03 13.17
C LYS A 97 -2.89 28.34 12.78
N SER A 98 -3.71 28.31 11.73
CA SER A 98 -4.38 29.49 11.16
C SER A 98 -3.40 30.64 10.86
N GLY A 99 -2.20 30.30 10.35
CA GLY A 99 -1.15 31.25 10.00
C GLY A 99 -0.30 31.75 11.18
N ASN A 100 -0.63 31.39 12.42
CA ASN A 100 0.16 31.76 13.60
C ASN A 100 1.10 30.62 14.01
N PRO A 101 2.30 30.93 14.53
CA PRO A 101 3.17 29.95 15.15
C PRO A 101 2.42 29.14 16.22
N ALA A 102 2.60 27.83 16.17
CA ALA A 102 2.11 26.90 17.17
C ALA A 102 3.24 25.94 17.53
N GLU A 103 3.27 25.44 18.75
CA GLU A 103 4.20 24.41 19.20
C GLU A 103 3.38 23.39 19.99
N MET A 104 2.74 22.47 19.26
CA MET A 104 1.94 21.41 19.86
C MET A 104 2.47 20.05 19.42
N ASP A 105 3.08 19.35 20.36
CA ASP A 105 3.58 18.00 20.16
C ASP A 105 2.47 16.97 20.36
N TRP A 106 2.53 15.91 19.55
CA TRP A 106 1.59 14.80 19.64
C TRP A 106 2.27 13.50 19.22
N SER A 107 1.70 12.38 19.67
CA SER A 107 2.17 11.05 19.32
C SER A 107 1.05 10.25 18.65
N ALA A 108 1.45 9.33 17.76
CA ALA A 108 0.55 8.47 17.04
C ALA A 108 1.22 7.15 16.65
N VAL A 109 0.39 6.19 16.26
CA VAL A 109 0.82 4.98 15.55
C VAL A 109 0.31 5.07 14.12
N ILE A 110 1.21 4.95 13.15
CA ILE A 110 0.87 4.82 11.74
C ILE A 110 0.98 3.36 11.35
N THR A 111 -0.10 2.80 10.82
CA THR A 111 -0.13 1.45 10.24
C THR A 111 -0.25 1.56 8.74
N ILE A 112 0.76 1.05 8.03
CA ILE A 112 0.76 0.99 6.57
C ILE A 112 0.48 -0.45 6.14
N THR A 113 -0.61 -0.63 5.38
CA THR A 113 -0.96 -1.89 4.73
C THR A 113 -0.84 -1.70 3.22
N GLN A 114 0.04 -2.46 2.58
CA GLN A 114 0.40 -2.30 1.17
C GLN A 114 0.40 -3.64 0.45
N SER A 115 -0.22 -3.67 -0.72
CA SER A 115 -0.03 -4.64 -1.79
C SER A 115 0.67 -3.96 -2.97
N TRP A 116 1.00 -4.70 -4.03
CA TRP A 116 1.60 -4.06 -5.20
C TRP A 116 0.69 -2.99 -5.81
N SER A 117 -0.61 -3.24 -5.87
CA SER A 117 -1.60 -2.35 -6.50
C SER A 117 -2.30 -1.39 -5.53
N ARG A 118 -2.38 -1.71 -4.23
CA ARG A 118 -3.19 -0.98 -3.26
C ARG A 118 -2.40 -0.59 -2.00
N ILE A 119 -2.81 0.48 -1.34
CA ILE A 119 -2.25 0.93 -0.07
C ILE A 119 -3.35 1.44 0.87
N LEU A 120 -3.09 1.40 2.17
CA LEU A 120 -3.85 2.09 3.20
C LEU A 120 -2.86 2.61 4.24
N ILE A 121 -2.91 3.90 4.51
CA ILE A 121 -2.21 4.53 5.62
C ILE A 121 -3.27 4.86 6.66
N HIS A 122 -3.15 4.24 7.82
CA HIS A 122 -4.04 4.48 8.95
C HIS A 122 -3.24 5.11 10.08
N LEU A 123 -3.59 6.32 10.49
CA LEU A 123 -2.98 7.01 11.61
C LEU A 123 -3.94 6.96 12.80
N LYS A 124 -3.43 6.58 13.97
CA LYS A 124 -4.20 6.57 15.21
C LYS A 124 -3.44 7.34 16.30
N THR A 125 -4.07 8.38 16.82
CA THR A 125 -3.66 9.12 18.02
C THR A 125 -4.43 8.60 19.23
N GLU A 126 -4.21 9.18 20.40
CA GLU A 126 -5.05 8.92 21.60
C GLU A 126 -6.53 9.28 21.36
N ASN A 127 -6.77 10.33 20.57
CA ASN A 127 -8.07 11.04 20.53
C ASN A 127 -8.75 11.00 19.16
N SER A 128 -8.03 10.62 18.10
CA SER A 128 -8.53 10.64 16.73
C SER A 128 -7.85 9.59 15.85
N GLU A 129 -8.53 9.22 14.77
CA GLU A 129 -7.99 8.34 13.75
C GLU A 129 -8.20 8.94 12.35
N SER A 130 -7.30 8.64 11.43
CA SER A 130 -7.44 9.01 10.03
C SER A 130 -7.04 7.87 9.11
N SER A 131 -7.66 7.85 7.93
CA SER A 131 -7.38 6.89 6.88
C SER A 131 -7.08 7.62 5.58
N SER A 132 -6.10 7.11 4.84
CA SER A 132 -5.80 7.62 3.52
C SER A 132 -6.93 7.35 2.53
N VAL A 133 -7.13 8.29 1.61
CA VAL A 133 -8.12 8.21 0.52
C VAL A 133 -7.44 8.20 -0.86
N ALA A 134 -6.24 8.79 -0.97
CA ALA A 134 -5.40 8.79 -2.15
C ALA A 134 -3.93 8.75 -1.73
N ALA A 135 -3.07 8.15 -2.56
CA ALA A 135 -1.63 8.16 -2.33
C ALA A 135 -0.83 8.03 -3.63
N SER A 136 0.40 8.52 -3.59
CA SER A 136 1.42 8.31 -4.60
C SER A 136 2.77 8.00 -3.94
N ILE A 137 3.56 7.16 -4.61
CA ILE A 137 4.93 6.85 -4.22
C ILE A 137 5.87 7.25 -5.35
N SER A 138 6.93 7.99 -5.03
CA SER A 138 8.02 8.29 -5.95
C SER A 138 9.35 7.84 -5.35
N ARG A 139 10.30 7.47 -6.21
CA ARG A 139 11.66 7.14 -5.80
C ARG A 139 12.58 8.32 -6.11
N VAL A 140 13.31 8.77 -5.10
CA VAL A 140 14.38 9.75 -5.26
C VAL A 140 15.71 9.01 -5.15
N VAL A 141 16.42 8.89 -6.28
CA VAL A 141 17.67 8.12 -6.36
C VAL A 141 18.71 8.68 -5.38
N GLY A 142 19.26 7.82 -4.51
CA GLY A 142 20.26 8.18 -3.51
C GLY A 142 19.70 8.80 -2.23
N VAL A 143 18.37 9.01 -2.15
CA VAL A 143 17.70 9.56 -0.95
C VAL A 143 16.76 8.51 -0.35
N GLY A 144 15.88 7.94 -1.17
CA GLY A 144 14.89 6.96 -0.72
C GLY A 144 13.58 7.07 -1.47
N TYR A 145 12.48 7.06 -0.72
CA TYR A 145 11.12 7.05 -1.29
C TYR A 145 10.27 8.15 -0.67
N CYS A 146 9.55 8.91 -1.49
CA CYS A 146 8.57 9.88 -1.04
C CYS A 146 7.17 9.28 -1.18
N LEU A 147 6.41 9.27 -0.08
CA LEU A 147 5.00 8.92 -0.01
C LEU A 147 4.20 10.20 0.21
N LEU A 148 3.42 10.60 -0.78
CA LEU A 148 2.43 11.66 -0.67
C LEU A 148 1.05 11.02 -0.54
N TYR A 149 0.28 11.39 0.48
CA TYR A 149 -1.07 10.87 0.66
C TYR A 149 -2.04 11.91 1.18
N GLU A 150 -3.29 11.80 0.76
CA GLU A 150 -4.42 12.53 1.32
C GLU A 150 -5.16 11.63 2.31
N TYR A 151 -5.68 12.22 3.38
CA TYR A 151 -6.41 11.51 4.41
C TYR A 151 -7.69 12.23 4.83
N GLN A 152 -8.62 11.44 5.37
CA GLN A 152 -9.77 11.93 6.11
C GLN A 152 -9.69 11.47 7.55
N ASN A 153 -9.86 12.41 8.47
CA ASN A 153 -9.97 12.15 9.90
C ASN A 153 -11.43 11.84 10.27
N LYS A 154 -11.61 10.80 11.08
CA LYS A 154 -12.86 10.54 11.80
C LYS A 154 -12.59 10.69 13.31
N PRO A 155 -13.30 11.59 14.01
CA PRO A 155 -13.21 11.65 15.46
C PRO A 155 -13.69 10.33 16.08
N VAL A 156 -13.05 9.92 17.17
CA VAL A 156 -13.57 8.80 17.97
C VAL A 156 -14.89 9.23 18.60
N ALA A 157 -15.88 8.34 18.65
CA ALA A 157 -17.31 8.59 18.91
C ALA A 157 -17.67 9.36 20.22
N ASN A 158 -16.70 9.73 21.06
CA ASN A 158 -16.89 10.39 22.35
C ASN A 158 -16.27 11.81 22.44
N GLN A 159 -15.77 12.39 21.34
CA GLN A 159 -15.18 13.74 21.34
C GLN A 159 -15.89 14.67 20.36
N LEU A 160 -16.95 15.31 20.85
CA LEU A 160 -17.81 16.26 20.12
C LEU A 160 -17.07 17.50 19.58
N GLU A 161 -15.87 17.80 20.10
CA GLU A 161 -15.07 18.97 19.69
C GLU A 161 -14.14 18.70 18.49
N LEU A 162 -13.94 17.44 18.10
CA LEU A 162 -13.12 17.10 16.94
C LEU A 162 -13.99 17.04 15.70
N ASN A 163 -14.02 18.14 14.94
CA ASN A 163 -14.63 18.13 13.61
C ASN A 163 -13.83 17.22 12.66
N MET A 164 -14.57 16.46 11.86
CA MET A 164 -14.02 15.78 10.69
C MET A 164 -13.27 16.79 9.83
N HIS A 165 -12.04 16.46 9.46
CA HIS A 165 -11.22 17.28 8.59
C HIS A 165 -10.44 16.39 7.64
N SER A 166 -10.04 16.97 6.52
CA SER A 166 -9.14 16.33 5.57
C SER A 166 -7.76 16.97 5.63
N GLY A 167 -6.78 16.34 5.01
CA GLY A 167 -5.45 16.89 4.89
C GLY A 167 -4.58 16.04 3.98
N SER A 168 -3.31 16.42 3.88
CA SER A 168 -2.30 15.59 3.22
C SER A 168 -1.04 15.52 4.06
N ALA A 169 -0.25 14.52 3.76
CA ALA A 169 1.08 14.38 4.30
C ALA A 169 2.04 13.88 3.23
N GLU A 170 3.27 14.36 3.33
CA GLU A 170 4.39 13.96 2.52
C GLU A 170 5.45 13.38 3.46
N LEU A 171 5.80 12.11 3.26
CA LEU A 171 6.74 11.36 4.07
C LEU A 171 7.91 10.87 3.22
N SER A 172 9.12 11.25 3.60
CA SER A 172 10.36 10.75 2.99
C SER A 172 10.90 9.57 3.81
N PHE A 173 10.85 8.37 3.23
CA PHE A 173 11.40 7.15 3.79
C PHE A 173 12.86 6.98 3.37
N HIS A 174 13.73 6.73 4.34
CA HIS A 174 15.12 6.38 4.09
C HIS A 174 15.24 5.03 3.36
N GLU A 175 16.33 4.83 2.62
CA GLU A 175 16.59 3.55 1.92
C GLU A 175 16.67 2.34 2.86
N ASN A 176 16.97 2.55 4.15
CA ASN A 176 16.98 1.50 5.17
C ASN A 176 15.56 0.93 5.44
N GLY A 177 14.50 1.69 5.12
CA GLY A 177 13.11 1.31 5.34
C GLY A 177 12.69 1.24 6.81
N CYS A 178 13.46 1.86 7.72
CA CYS A 178 13.19 1.86 9.17
C CYS A 178 12.83 3.24 9.72
N GLU A 179 13.12 4.31 8.97
CA GLU A 179 12.91 5.68 9.40
C GLU A 179 12.26 6.49 8.27
N ALA A 180 11.38 7.42 8.65
CA ALA A 180 10.83 8.40 7.73
C ALA A 180 10.56 9.73 8.42
N SER A 181 10.59 10.81 7.64
CA SER A 181 10.25 12.14 8.14
C SER A 181 9.55 12.95 7.07
N GLY A 182 8.74 13.92 7.47
CA GLY A 182 8.19 14.88 6.52
C GLY A 182 7.15 15.79 7.13
N TYR A 183 6.21 16.24 6.31
CA TYR A 183 5.29 17.32 6.65
C TYR A 183 3.85 16.87 6.47
N TYR A 184 2.94 17.49 7.23
CA TYR A 184 1.52 17.42 6.97
C TYR A 184 0.90 18.81 6.90
N PHE A 185 -0.24 18.87 6.22
CA PHE A 185 -1.15 19.98 6.28
C PHE A 185 -2.58 19.48 6.45
N THR A 186 -3.42 20.28 7.08
CA THR A 186 -4.86 20.04 7.17
C THR A 186 -5.62 21.04 6.31
N ASP A 187 -6.87 20.71 6.01
CA ASP A 187 -7.80 21.56 5.28
C ASP A 187 -8.07 22.93 5.92
N GLN A 188 -8.92 23.71 5.26
CA GLN A 188 -9.34 25.04 5.68
C GLN A 188 -10.07 25.10 7.04
N HIS A 189 -10.55 23.97 7.58
CA HIS A 189 -11.26 23.95 8.86
C HIS A 189 -10.27 23.89 10.03
N ARG A 190 -9.12 23.23 9.85
CA ARG A 190 -8.06 23.11 10.87
C ARG A 190 -6.89 24.06 10.64
N GLN A 191 -6.50 24.30 9.38
CA GLN A 191 -5.40 25.18 8.96
C GLN A 191 -4.10 24.98 9.74
N THR A 192 -3.75 23.72 10.02
CA THR A 192 -2.51 23.35 10.67
C THR A 192 -1.48 22.87 9.65
N VAL A 193 -0.22 23.21 9.92
CA VAL A 193 0.96 22.65 9.25
C VAL A 193 1.87 22.10 10.34
N GLY A 194 2.50 20.97 10.08
CA GLY A 194 3.41 20.35 11.04
C GLY A 194 4.36 19.37 10.40
N MET A 195 5.24 18.86 11.26
CA MET A 195 6.23 17.84 10.92
C MET A 195 5.87 16.52 11.57
N MET A 196 6.31 15.43 10.96
CA MET A 196 6.23 14.08 11.50
C MET A 196 7.57 13.38 11.36
N THR A 197 7.94 12.62 12.39
CA THR A 197 9.06 11.68 12.38
C THR A 197 8.54 10.29 12.73
N LEU A 198 8.93 9.30 11.95
CA LEU A 198 8.47 7.93 12.04
C LEU A 198 9.64 6.97 12.23
N THR A 199 9.45 6.01 13.12
CA THR A 199 10.37 4.87 13.32
C THR A 199 9.58 3.58 13.26
N LYS A 200 10.08 2.60 12.51
CA LYS A 200 9.44 1.30 12.36
C LYS A 200 9.50 0.51 13.66
N GLU A 201 8.37 -0.09 14.06
CA GLU A 201 8.26 -1.00 15.21
C GLU A 201 8.83 -2.39 14.90
#